data_AF-A0A1H8PP98-F1
#
_entry.id   AF-A0A1H8PP98-F1
#
_cell.length_a   1.000
_cell.length_b   1.000
_cell.length_c   1.000
_cell.angle_alpha   90.00
_cell.angle_beta   90.00
_cell.angle_gamma   90.00
#
_symmetry.space_group_name_H-M   'P 1'
#
loop_
_entity.id
_entity.type
_entity.pdbx_description
1 polymer ?
#
loop_
_entity_poly.entity_id
_entity_poly.type
_entity_poly.pdbx_seq_one_letter_code
_entity_poly.pdbx_strand_id
1 'polypeptide(L)' 'MITLPIIGRNPAAVISRARMLGFECWPYRAERRANGTWVHYYRKADQKVAPRRTADNLLRTEEELFA' A
#
# COMPACT_ATOMS: atom_id res chain seq x y z
N MET A 1 18.98 -4.90 4.59
CA MET A 1 17.94 -4.02 4.00
C MET A 1 16.87 -4.91 3.38
N ILE A 2 15.65 -4.96 3.94
CA ILE A 2 14.57 -5.80 3.39
C ILE A 2 13.81 -5.01 2.33
N THR A 3 13.72 -5.57 1.13
CA THR A 3 13.03 -4.99 -0.02
C THR A 3 11.77 -5.78 -0.33
N LEU A 4 10.71 -5.08 -0.71
CA LEU A 4 9.39 -5.64 -1.02
C LEU A 4 9.04 -5.38 -2.49
N PRO A 5 8.97 -6.44 -3.32
CA PRO A 5 8.51 -6.32 -4.70
C PRO A 5 6.99 -6.30 -4.76
N ILE A 6 6.42 -5.28 -5.40
CA ILE A 6 4.99 -5.17 -5.68
C ILE A 6 4.79 -5.31 -7.19
N ILE A 7 3.91 -6.21 -7.60
CA ILE A 7 3.69 -6.57 -9.01
C ILE A 7 2.31 -6.15 -9.51
N GLY A 8 2.21 -5.85 -10.81
CA GLY A 8 0.96 -5.46 -11.46
C GLY A 8 1.06 -5.40 -12.99
N ARG A 9 -0.09 -5.23 -13.66
CA ARG A 9 -0.17 -5.22 -15.14
C ARG A 9 0.26 -3.89 -15.77
N ASN A 10 0.19 -2.80 -15.02
CA ASN A 10 0.59 -1.46 -15.44
C ASN A 10 1.17 -0.71 -14.24
N PRO A 11 1.98 0.35 -14.44
CA PRO A 11 2.69 1.00 -13.33
C PRO A 11 1.74 1.69 -12.34
N ALA A 12 0.62 2.23 -12.82
CA ALA A 12 -0.38 2.87 -11.97
C ALA A 12 -1.05 1.89 -10.98
N ALA A 13 -1.32 0.66 -11.42
CA ALA A 13 -1.86 -0.40 -10.58
C ALA A 13 -0.87 -0.82 -9.49
N VAL A 14 0.43 -0.87 -9.82
CA VAL A 14 1.48 -1.19 -8.84
C VAL A 14 1.59 -0.10 -7.79
N ILE A 15 1.57 1.18 -8.18
CA ILE A 15 1.59 2.32 -7.24
C ILE A 15 0.35 2.32 -6.34
N SER A 16 -0.84 2.09 -6.91
CA SER A 16 -2.08 2.04 -6.14
C SER A 16 -2.03 0.93 -5.09
N ARG A 17 -1.49 -0.25 -5.46
CA ARG A 17 -1.27 -1.36 -4.53
C ARG A 17 -0.25 -1.03 -3.45
N ALA A 18 0.83 -0.33 -3.80
CA ALA A 18 1.83 0.13 -2.84
C ALA A 18 1.22 1.06 -1.79
N ARG A 19 0.40 2.03 -2.22
CA ARG A 19 -0.32 2.93 -1.31
C ARG A 19 -1.26 2.18 -0.37
N MET A 20 -2.01 1.20 -0.86
CA MET A 20 -2.87 0.33 -0.03
C MET A 20 -2.07 -0.48 1.01
N LEU A 21 -0.81 -0.81 0.70
CA LEU A 21 0.09 -1.52 1.61
C LEU A 21 0.82 -0.59 2.59
N GLY A 22 0.56 0.72 2.56
CA GLY A 22 1.18 1.69 3.46
C GLY A 22 2.47 2.32 2.93
N PHE A 23 2.77 2.18 1.64
CA PHE A 23 3.89 2.89 1.00
C PHE A 23 3.42 4.24 0.45
N GLU A 24 3.84 5.31 1.12
CA GLU A 24 3.56 6.69 0.70
C GLU A 24 4.68 7.31 -0.16
N CYS A 25 5.81 6.61 -0.30
CA CYS A 25 6.96 7.05 -1.11
C CYS A 25 6.90 6.52 -2.55
N TRP A 26 7.78 7.04 -3.40
CA TRP A 26 8.08 6.45 -4.71
C TRP A 26 8.96 5.20 -4.55
N PRO A 27 8.83 4.18 -5.43
CA PRO A 27 9.71 3.04 -5.39
C PRO A 27 11.13 3.45 -5.72
N TYR A 28 12.12 2.84 -5.07
CA TYR A 28 13.52 3.13 -5.36
C TYR A 28 14.01 2.45 -6.65
N ARG A 29 13.25 1.45 -7.15
CA ARG A 29 13.48 0.79 -8.43
C ARG A 29 12.14 0.35 -9.02
N ALA A 30 11.97 0.53 -10.33
CA ALA A 30 10.87 -0.01 -11.11
C ALA A 30 11.41 -0.75 -12.34
N GLU A 31 10.81 -1.88 -12.68
CA GLU A 31 11.17 -2.67 -13.87
C GLU A 31 9.92 -3.23 -14.56
N ARG A 32 10.02 -3.44 -15.87
CA ARG A 32 9.05 -4.20 -16.66
C ARG A 32 9.70 -5.51 -17.06
N ARG A 33 9.15 -6.64 -16.60
CA ARG A 33 9.63 -7.98 -16.93
C ARG A 33 9.29 -8.34 -18.38
N ALA A 34 10.00 -9.33 -18.93
CA ALA A 34 9.79 -9.81 -20.30
C ALA A 34 8.35 -10.28 -20.56
N ASN A 35 7.65 -10.81 -19.55
CA ASN A 35 6.25 -11.20 -19.62
C ASN A 35 5.26 -10.01 -19.53
N GLY A 36 5.73 -8.77 -19.60
CA GLY A 36 4.93 -7.55 -19.54
C GLY A 36 4.51 -7.11 -18.13
N THR A 37 4.87 -7.85 -17.08
CA THR A 37 4.55 -7.51 -15.68
C THR A 37 5.40 -6.34 -15.20
N TRP A 38 4.77 -5.36 -14.55
CA TRP A 38 5.44 -4.28 -13.84
C TRP A 38 5.78 -4.70 -12.41
N VAL A 39 7.00 -4.38 -11.98
CA VAL A 39 7.50 -4.65 -10.62
C VAL A 39 8.10 -3.38 -10.05
N HIS A 40 7.59 -2.93 -8.91
CA HIS A 40 8.14 -1.81 -8.15
C HIS A 40 8.74 -2.33 -6.85
N TYR A 41 9.94 -1.90 -6.53
CA TYR A 41 10.65 -2.30 -5.32
C TYR A 41 10.59 -1.16 -4.30
N TYR A 42 10.11 -1.48 -3.11
CA TYR A 42 10.04 -0.58 -1.97
C TYR A 42 10.93 -1.09 -0.84
N ARG A 43 11.41 -0.19 0.02
CA ARG A 43 12.12 -0.60 1.24
C ARG A 43 11.07 -0.87 2.29
N LYS A 44 11.17 -1.98 3.01
CA LYS A 44 10.22 -2.30 4.08
C LYS A 44 10.19 -1.21 5.18
N ALA A 45 11.31 -0.50 5.36
CA ALA A 45 11.40 0.65 6.27
C ALA A 45 10.48 1.82 5.86
N ASP A 46 10.09 1.92 4.59
CA ASP A 46 9.20 2.97 4.08
C ASP A 46 7.72 2.58 4.24
N GLN A 47 7.44 1.35 4.69
CA GLN A 47 6.09 0.87 4.92
C GLN A 47 5.58 1.46 6.23
N LYS A 48 4.69 2.46 6.14
CA LYS A 48 3.91 2.84 7.30
C LYS A 48 2.96 1.70 7.63
N VAL A 49 2.73 1.45 8.91
CA VAL A 49 1.65 0.55 9.35
C VAL A 49 0.40 1.13 8.73
N ALA A 50 -0.15 0.47 7.71
CA ALA A 50 -1.44 0.85 7.17
C ALA A 50 -2.38 0.97 8.37
N PRO A 51 -3.15 2.06 8.53
CA PRO A 51 -4.12 2.14 9.60
C PRO A 51 -4.94 0.86 9.48
N ARG A 52 -4.76 -0.04 10.45
CA ARG A 52 -5.64 -1.20 10.56
C ARG A 52 -7.02 -0.57 10.49
N ARG A 53 -7.87 -1.03 9.57
CA ARG A 53 -9.31 -0.92 9.78
C ARG A 53 -9.60 -1.78 11.01
N THR A 54 -9.17 -1.32 12.18
CA THR A 54 -9.61 -1.87 13.45
C THR A 54 -11.05 -1.42 13.56
N ALA A 55 -11.93 -2.35 13.90
CA ALA A 55 -13.36 -2.12 14.03
C ALA A 55 -13.71 -1.00 15.04
N ASP A 56 -12.74 -0.45 15.75
CA ASP A 56 -12.87 0.68 16.69
C ASP A 56 -13.41 1.97 16.06
N ASN A 57 -13.24 2.20 14.75
CA ASN A 57 -13.81 3.38 14.11
C ASN A 57 -15.32 3.27 13.81
N LEU A 58 -15.93 2.09 13.96
CA LEU A 58 -17.38 1.92 13.75
C LEU A 58 -18.19 2.20 15.03
N LEU A 59 -17.63 1.92 16.22
CA LEU A 59 -18.34 2.10 17.50
C LEU A 59 -18.47 3.57 17.93
N ARG A 60 -17.58 4.46 17.48
CA ARG A 60 -17.64 5.88 17.87
C ARG A 60 -18.75 6.66 17.16
N THR A 61 -19.34 6.12 16.08
CA THR A 61 -20.39 6.83 15.33
C THR A 61 -21.79 6.55 15.87
N GLU A 62 -21.97 5.54 16.71
CA GLU A 62 -23.28 5.18 17.26
C GLU A 62 -23.63 5.95 18.56
N GLU A 63 -22.64 6.44 19.32
CA GLU A 63 -22.91 7.25 20.52
C GLU A 63 -23.21 8.74 20.23
N GLU A 64 -22.80 9.29 19.08
CA GLU A 64 -23.11 10.69 18.73
C GLU A 64 -24.49 10.87 18.05
N LEU A 65 -25.19 9.79 17.70
CA LEU A 65 -26.51 9.84 17.06
C LEU A 65 -27.68 9.59 18.03
N PHE A 66 -27.40 9.23 19.28
CA PHE A 66 -28.41 8.96 20.31
C PHE A 66 -28.22 9.75 21.62
N ALA A 67 -27.40 10.79 21.61
CA ALA A 67 -27.25 11.73 22.74
C ALA A 67 -28.13 12.99 22.57
#